data_AF-A0A098S8M9-F1
#
_entry.id   AF-A0A098S8M9-F1
#
_cell.length_a   1.000
_cell.length_b   1.000
_cell.length_c   1.000
_cell.angle_alpha   90.00
_cell.angle_beta   90.00
_cell.angle_gamma   90.00
#
_symmetry.space_group_name_H-M   'P 1'
#
loop_
_entity.id
_entity.type
_entity.pdbx_description
1 polymer ?
#
loop_
_entity_poly.entity_id
_entity_poly.type
_entity_poly.pdbx_seq_one_letter_code
_entity_poly.pdbx_strand_id
1 'polypeptide(L)' 'MENVEIKDERIARVSDLLEQIKSVDEIISLHEEKEDQEDLMLIQYKYRRAQFLGELKDKLQELNITPTDLIAA' A
#
# COMPACT_ATOMS: atom_id res chain seq x y z
N MET A 1 12.19 -5.27 -17.55
CA MET A 1 10.79 -4.92 -17.83
C MET A 1 10.83 -3.81 -18.86
N GLU A 2 10.01 -3.89 -19.91
CA GLU A 2 9.90 -2.80 -20.88
C GLU A 2 9.47 -1.54 -20.10
N ASN A 3 10.18 -0.41 -20.28
CA ASN A 3 9.87 0.84 -19.60
C ASN A 3 8.55 1.37 -20.15
N VAL A 4 7.43 0.92 -19.58
CA VAL A 4 6.12 1.50 -19.85
C VAL A 4 6.12 2.90 -19.25
N GLU A 5 6.22 3.91 -20.10
CA GLU A 5 6.13 5.31 -19.68
C GLU A 5 4.69 5.61 -19.26
N ILE A 6 4.44 5.58 -17.95
CA ILE A 6 3.16 5.98 -17.38
C ILE A 6 3.10 7.51 -17.38
N LYS A 7 2.37 8.08 -18.34
CA LYS A 7 2.22 9.53 -18.48
C LYS A 7 1.25 10.16 -17.48
N ASP A 8 0.35 9.35 -16.92
CA ASP A 8 -0.62 9.83 -15.93
C ASP A 8 -0.01 9.70 -14.53
N GLU A 9 0.29 10.85 -13.91
CA GLU A 9 0.89 10.91 -12.57
C GLU A 9 0.07 10.15 -11.52
N ARG A 10 -1.26 10.05 -11.69
CA ARG A 10 -2.13 9.30 -10.77
C ARG A 10 -1.86 7.81 -10.87
N ILE A 11 -1.73 7.29 -12.09
CA ILE A 11 -1.43 5.88 -12.34
C ILE A 11 -0.02 5.54 -11.86
N ALA A 12 0.95 6.41 -12.12
CA ALA A 12 2.31 6.24 -11.62
C ALA A 12 2.32 6.19 -10.08
N ARG A 13 1.61 7.12 -9.43
CA ARG A 13 1.51 7.15 -7.97
C ARG A 13 0.80 5.94 -7.38
N VAL A 14 -0.27 5.45 -8.02
CA VAL A 14 -0.93 4.20 -7.61
C VAL A 14 0.04 3.03 -7.69
N SER A 15 0.81 2.90 -8.78
CA SER A 15 1.84 1.86 -8.92
C SER A 15 2.86 1.93 -7.79
N ASP A 16 3.41 3.12 -7.53
CA ASP A 16 4.38 3.34 -6.45
C ASP A 16 3.82 2.98 -5.06
N LEU A 17 2.56 3.33 -4.79
CA LEU A 17 1.90 3.02 -3.53
C LEU A 17 1.71 1.51 -3.33
N LEU A 18 1.36 0.79 -4.40
CA LEU A 18 1.23 -0.67 -4.36
C LEU A 18 2.57 -1.35 -4.07
N GLU A 19 3.68 -0.87 -4.66
CA GLU A 19 5.03 -1.37 -4.35
C GLU A 19 5.44 -1.07 -2.90
N GLN A 20 5.12 0.12 -2.40
CA GLN A 20 5.40 0.52 -1.02
C GLN A 20 4.60 -0.30 0.00
N ILE A 21 3.31 -0.56 -0.27
CA ILE A 21 2.47 -1.42 0.56
C ILE A 21 3.05 -2.83 0.60
N LYS A 22 3.38 -3.41 -0.56
CA LYS A 22 4.00 -4.73 -0.65
C LYS A 22 5.27 -4.82 0.21
N SER A 23 6.15 -3.81 0.09
CA SER A 23 7.41 -3.76 0.83
C SER A 23 7.20 -3.67 2.34
N VAL A 24 6.20 -2.90 2.79
CA VAL A 24 5.85 -2.82 4.22
C VAL A 24 5.21 -4.12 4.72
N ASP A 25 4.38 -4.77 3.91
CA ASP A 25 3.75 -6.05 4.26
C ASP A 25 4.79 -7.16 4.45
N GLU A 26 5.83 -7.20 3.61
CA GLU A 26 6.97 -8.10 3.78
C GLU A 26 7.69 -7.85 5.12
N ILE A 27 7.94 -6.59 5.48
CA ILE A 27 8.58 -6.25 6.75
C ILE A 27 7.70 -6.60 7.95
N ILE A 28 6.40 -6.30 7.88
CA ILE A 28 5.44 -6.66 8.95
C ILE A 28 5.47 -8.17 9.19
N SER A 29 5.43 -8.97 8.12
CA SER A 29 5.44 -10.43 8.20
C SER A 29 6.69 -10.95 8.91
N LEU A 30 7.88 -10.39 8.61
CA LEU A 30 9.14 -10.75 9.27
C LEU A 30 9.18 -10.43 10.77
N HIS A 31 8.38 -9.48 11.24
CA HIS A 31 8.28 -9.13 12.65
C HIS A 31 7.20 -9.95 13.36
N GLU A 32 6.09 -10.27 12.69
CA GLU A 32 5.01 -11.10 13.26
C GLU A 32 5.42 -12.57 13.44
N GLU A 33 6.41 -13.06 12.69
CA GLU A 33 7.03 -14.38 12.90
C GLU A 33 7.91 -14.45 14.15
N LYS A 34 8.25 -13.31 14.77
CA LYS A 34 9.04 -13.25 16.01
C LYS A 34 8.08 -13.13 17.19
N GLU A 35 8.13 -14.08 18.12
CA GLU A 35 7.20 -14.19 19.27
C GLU A 35 7.28 -13.03 20.30
N ASP A 36 8.05 -11.98 20.06
CA ASP A 36 8.12 -10.81 20.94
C ASP A 36 6.97 -9.83 20.65
N GLN A 37 5.94 -9.90 21.51
CA GLN A 37 4.64 -9.24 21.32
C GLN A 37 4.62 -7.70 21.47
N GLU A 38 5.76 -7.06 21.75
CA GLU A 38 5.84 -5.60 21.94
C GLU A 38 6.89 -4.94 21.04
N ASP A 39 6.91 -5.31 19.76
CA ASP A 39 7.76 -4.60 18.81
C ASP A 39 7.18 -3.22 18.45
N LEU A 40 7.68 -2.18 19.10
CA LEU A 40 7.41 -0.77 18.76
C LEU A 40 7.68 -0.47 17.27
N MET A 41 8.53 -1.24 16.59
CA MET A 41 8.75 -1.14 15.15
C MET A 41 7.58 -1.69 14.36
N LEU A 42 6.98 -2.81 14.79
CA LEU A 42 5.81 -3.38 14.14
C LEU A 42 4.63 -2.40 14.15
N ILE A 43 4.43 -1.69 15.26
CA ILE A 43 3.41 -0.63 15.36
C ILE A 43 3.68 0.46 14.32
N GLN A 44 4.93 0.91 14.17
CA GLN A 44 5.29 1.92 13.18
C GLN A 44 5.04 1.45 11.73
N TYR A 45 5.36 0.20 11.42
CA TYR A 45 5.09 -0.36 10.09
C TYR A 45 3.60 -0.47 9.81
N LYS A 46 2.79 -0.91 10.77
CA LYS A 46 1.32 -0.95 10.65
C LYS A 46 0.74 0.45 10.45
N TYR A 47 1.25 1.45 11.16
CA TYR A 47 0.86 2.84 10.96
C TYR A 47 1.21 3.34 9.55
N ARG A 48 2.45 3.10 9.09
CA ARG A 48 2.89 3.49 7.75
C ARG A 48 2.06 2.82 6.64
N ARG A 49 1.74 1.53 6.81
CA ARG A 49 0.83 0.80 5.91
C ARG A 49 -0.54 1.49 5.82
N ALA A 50 -1.11 1.89 6.95
CA ALA A 50 -2.39 2.59 6.98
C ALA A 50 -2.32 3.94 6.25
N GLN A 51 -1.20 4.68 6.35
CA GLN A 51 -1.00 5.92 5.60
C GLN A 51 -0.99 5.67 4.09
N PHE A 52 -0.27 4.65 3.61
CA PHE A 52 -0.25 4.29 2.20
C PHE A 52 -1.62 3.85 1.68
N LEU A 53 -2.39 3.10 2.48
CA LEU A 53 -3.77 2.72 2.12
C LEU A 53 -4.70 3.93 2.06
N GLY A 54 -4.53 4.90 2.97
CA GLY A 54 -5.26 6.18 2.92
C GLY A 54 -4.98 6.92 1.62
N GLU A 55 -3.70 7.09 1.27
CA GLU A 55 -3.32 7.77 0.03
C GLU A 55 -3.76 7.00 -1.23
N LEU A 56 -3.66 5.66 -1.21
CA LEU A 56 -4.12 4.81 -2.31
C LEU A 56 -5.62 5.00 -2.57
N LYS A 57 -6.42 5.04 -1.50
CA LYS A 57 -7.86 5.32 -1.60
C LYS A 57 -8.11 6.67 -2.29
N ASP A 58 -7.40 7.71 -1.88
CA ASP A 58 -7.57 9.05 -2.46
C ASP A 58 -7.18 9.06 -3.96
N LYS A 59 -6.07 8.39 -4.32
CA LYS A 59 -5.62 8.29 -5.71
C LYS A 59 -6.55 7.46 -6.59
N LEU A 60 -7.16 6.41 -6.06
CA LEU A 60 -8.18 5.65 -6.77
C LEU A 60 -9.45 6.48 -6.98
N GLN A 61 -9.85 7.29 -6.00
CA GLN A 61 -10.98 8.20 -6.14
C GLN A 61 -10.75 9.26 -7.24
N GLU A 62 -9.52 9.77 -7.39
CA GLU A 62 -9.13 10.65 -8.50
C GLU A 62 -9.25 9.98 -9.89
N LEU A 63 -9.31 8.65 -9.93
CA LEU A 63 -9.56 7.83 -11.13
C LEU A 63 -11.02 7.37 -11.25
N ASN A 64 -11.92 7.91 -10.42
CA ASN A 64 -13.33 7.48 -10.29
C ASN A 64 -13.50 6.01 -9.88
N ILE A 65 -12.54 5.47 -9.13
CA ILE A 65 -12.61 4.13 -8.54
C ILE A 65 -12.84 4.29 -7.03
N THR A 66 -13.91 3.69 -6.54
CA THR A 66 -14.24 3.63 -5.11
C THR A 66 -14.00 2.23 -4.56
N PRO A 67 -13.84 2.07 -3.23
CA PRO A 67 -13.70 0.74 -2.63
C PRO A 67 -14.84 -0.23 -3.00
N THR A 68 -16.06 0.28 -3.20
CA THR A 68 -17.21 -0.54 -3.60
C THR A 68 -17.04 -1.17 -4.97
N ASP A 69 -16.33 -0.51 -5.89
CA ASP A 69 -16.04 -1.05 -7.23
C ASP A 69 -15.05 -2.24 -7.19
N LEU A 70 -14.34 -2.41 -6.07
CA LEU A 70 -13.34 -3.47 -5.87
C LEU A 70 -13.89 -4.67 -5.08
N ILE A 71 -15.10 -4.55 -4.51
CA ILE A 71 -15.75 -5.68 -3.84
C ILE A 71 -16.30 -6.59 -4.94
N ALA A 72 -15.64 -7.73 -5.16
CA ALA A 72 -16.16 -8.77 -6.04
C ALA A 72 -17.53 -9.26 -5.52
N ALA A 73 -18.49 -9.44 -6.43
CA ALA A 73 -19.81 -9.98 -6.15
C ALA A 73 -19.79 -11.45 -5.71
#